data_AF-A0A559MGK0-F1
#
_entry.id   AF-A0A559MGK0-F1
#
_cell.length_a   1.000
_cell.length_b   1.000
_cell.length_c   1.000
_cell.angle_alpha   90.00
_cell.angle_beta   90.00
_cell.angle_gamma   90.00
#
_symmetry.space_group_name_H-M   'P 1'
#
loop_
_entity.id
_entity.type
_entity.pdbx_description
1 polymer ?
#
loop_
_entity_poly.entity_id
_entity_poly.type
_entity_poly.pdbx_seq_one_letter_code
_entity_poly.pdbx_strand_id
1 'polypeptide(L)' 'MANSKYEYVKAFEQPDLLLPNTWIVVRIDGRGFHKFSAKYAFEKPNDRRALDLMNAAAKAVMSELPDLVIAYGISDEYR' A
#
# COMPACT_ATOMS: atom_id res chain seq x y z
N MET A 1 -0.91 -25.77 28.12
CA MET A 1 -1.03 -24.78 27.03
C MET A 1 -2.07 -25.27 26.04
N ALA A 2 -3.15 -24.53 25.83
CA ALA A 2 -4.35 -25.01 25.13
C ALA A 2 -4.25 -25.03 23.59
N ASN A 3 -3.18 -24.49 22.99
CA ASN A 3 -3.03 -24.36 21.53
C ASN A 3 -1.85 -25.14 20.90
N SER A 4 -1.14 -25.99 21.65
CA SER A 4 0.02 -26.74 21.10
C SER A 4 -0.35 -27.78 20.03
N LYS A 5 -1.60 -28.27 20.02
CA LYS A 5 -2.07 -29.28 19.05
C LYS A 5 -1.97 -28.81 17.59
N TYR A 6 -2.06 -27.50 17.34
CA TYR A 6 -2.10 -26.93 15.99
C TYR A 6 -0.89 -26.06 15.67
N GLU A 7 0.10 -25.96 16.56
CA GLU A 7 1.27 -25.09 16.39
C GLU A 7 2.12 -25.47 15.16
N TYR A 8 2.08 -26.74 14.73
CA TYR A 8 2.80 -27.24 13.56
C TYR A 8 2.46 -26.49 12.26
N VAL A 9 1.29 -25.84 12.16
CA VAL A 9 0.91 -25.08 10.95
C VAL A 9 1.82 -23.87 10.71
N LYS A 10 2.46 -23.32 11.75
CA LYS A 10 3.43 -22.23 11.61
C LYS A 10 4.68 -22.65 10.84
N ALA A 11 5.04 -23.94 10.86
CA ALA A 11 6.21 -24.43 10.13
C ALA A 11 6.04 -24.39 8.60
N PHE A 12 4.83 -24.12 8.10
CA PHE A 12 4.54 -23.95 6.68
C PHE A 12 4.70 -22.50 6.21
N GLU A 13 4.85 -21.54 7.12
CA GLU A 13 5.20 -20.17 6.78
C GLU A 13 6.63 -20.13 6.22
N GLN A 14 6.84 -19.42 5.11
CA GLN A 14 8.16 -19.21 4.52
C GLN A 14 8.58 -17.76 4.72
N PRO A 15 9.80 -17.48 5.23
CA PRO A 15 10.26 -16.12 5.40
C PRO A 15 10.73 -15.50 4.07
N ASP A 16 10.20 -14.33 3.74
CA ASP A 16 10.59 -13.55 2.56
C ASP A 16 11.58 -12.45 2.95
N LEU A 17 12.84 -12.82 3.13
CA LEU A 17 13.90 -11.88 3.54
C LEU A 17 14.39 -11.03 2.36
N LEU A 18 14.42 -9.72 2.54
CA LEU A 18 14.95 -8.77 1.56
C LEU A 18 16.48 -8.65 1.67
N LEU A 19 17.14 -8.32 0.55
CA LEU A 19 18.60 -8.18 0.48
C LEU A 19 19.07 -6.99 1.35
N PRO A 20 20.03 -7.18 2.27
CA PRO A 20 20.57 -6.08 3.08
C PRO A 20 21.22 -4.99 2.23
N ASN A 21 21.27 -3.76 2.75
CA ASN A 21 21.90 -2.60 2.11
C ASN A 21 21.33 -2.25 0.72
N THR A 22 20.04 -2.52 0.51
CA THR A 22 19.33 -2.11 -0.71
C THR A 22 18.15 -1.20 -0.36
N TRP A 23 17.75 -0.35 -1.31
CA TRP A 23 16.55 0.45 -1.18
C TRP A 23 15.31 -0.41 -1.43
N ILE A 24 14.38 -0.36 -0.50
CA ILE A 24 13.08 -1.02 -0.61
C ILE A 24 12.07 -0.01 -1.16
N VAL A 25 11.37 -0.37 -2.23
CA VAL A 25 10.28 0.43 -2.78
C VAL A 25 9.00 -0.39 -2.73
N VAL A 26 7.98 0.13 -2.05
CA VAL A 26 6.67 -0.50 -1.96
C VAL A 26 5.71 0.29 -2.84
N ARG A 27 5.32 -0.28 -3.98
CA ARG A 27 4.32 0.33 -4.86
C ARG A 27 2.93 -0.22 -4.58
N ILE A 28 1.97 0.67 -4.37
CA ILE A 28 0.55 0.35 -4.22
C ILE A 28 -0.20 0.94 -5.42
N ASP A 29 -1.17 0.19 -5.94
CA ASP A 29 -1.96 0.56 -7.12
C ASP A 29 -3.46 0.29 -6.87
N GLY A 30 -4.31 1.18 -7.39
CA GLY A 30 -5.76 1.09 -7.30
C GLY A 30 -6.33 -0.09 -8.07
N ARG A 31 -6.67 -1.19 -7.37
CA ARG A 31 -7.29 -2.35 -8.01
C ARG A 31 -8.61 -1.98 -8.72
N GLY A 32 -8.60 -2.04 -10.06
CA GLY A 32 -9.80 -1.81 -10.87
C GLY A 32 -10.28 -0.35 -10.85
N PHE A 33 -9.35 0.60 -10.70
CA PHE A 33 -9.66 2.01 -10.48
C PHE A 33 -10.45 2.67 -11.61
N HIS A 34 -10.38 2.17 -12.84
CA HIS A 34 -11.27 2.61 -13.92
C HIS A 34 -12.75 2.46 -13.56
N LYS A 35 -13.16 1.28 -13.06
CA LYS A 35 -14.55 1.02 -12.64
C LYS A 35 -14.92 1.84 -11.41
N PHE A 36 -13.98 1.99 -10.47
CA PHE A 36 -14.16 2.81 -9.27
C PHE A 36 -14.41 4.28 -9.65
N SER A 37 -13.54 4.88 -10.45
CA SER A 37 -13.64 6.27 -10.89
C SER A 37 -14.93 6.55 -11.68
N ALA A 38 -15.39 5.59 -12.49
CA ALA A 38 -16.68 5.69 -13.18
C ALA A 38 -17.86 5.62 -12.21
N LYS A 39 -17.84 4.69 -11.25
CA LYS A 39 -18.90 4.51 -10.26
C LYS A 39 -19.09 5.76 -9.37
N TYR A 40 -17.99 6.41 -9.00
CA TYR A 40 -18.02 7.60 -8.14
C TYR A 40 -17.97 8.92 -8.93
N ALA A 41 -18.16 8.86 -10.25
CA ALA A 41 -18.24 10.02 -11.15
C ALA A 41 -17.06 11.00 -10.97
N PHE A 42 -15.84 10.45 -11.03
CA PHE A 42 -14.62 11.25 -10.96
C PHE A 42 -14.53 12.20 -12.16
N GLU A 43 -14.11 13.43 -11.89
CA GLU A 43 -13.80 14.42 -12.93
C GLU A 43 -12.68 13.92 -13.86
N LYS A 44 -12.79 14.27 -15.15
CA LYS A 44 -11.81 13.91 -16.19
C LYS A 44 -11.18 15.17 -16.78
N PRO A 45 -9.86 15.21 -17.06
CA PRO A 45 -8.94 14.05 -16.98
C PRO A 45 -8.52 13.69 -15.55
N ASN A 46 -8.63 14.60 -14.60
CA ASN A 46 -8.17 14.41 -13.22
C ASN A 46 -9.22 14.86 -12.21
N ASP A 47 -9.49 14.06 -11.19
CA ASP A 47 -10.34 14.44 -10.05
C ASP A 47 -9.46 14.90 -8.88
N ARG A 48 -9.54 16.20 -8.56
CA ARG A 48 -8.72 16.79 -7.51
C ARG A 48 -8.98 16.19 -6.13
N ARG A 49 -10.23 15.85 -5.82
CA ARG A 49 -10.63 15.31 -4.52
C ARG A 49 -10.04 13.93 -4.31
N ALA A 50 -10.04 13.11 -5.35
CA ALA A 50 -9.44 11.78 -5.33
C ALA A 50 -7.92 11.85 -5.12
N LEU A 51 -7.24 12.75 -5.83
CA LEU A 51 -5.79 12.94 -5.67
C LEU A 51 -5.43 13.47 -4.27
N ASP A 52 -6.18 14.45 -3.76
CA ASP A 52 -5.95 14.97 -2.41
C ASP A 52 -6.21 13.91 -1.33
N LEU A 53 -7.20 13.03 -1.53
CA LEU A 53 -7.43 11.87 -0.66
C LEU A 53 -6.25 10.88 -0.70
N MET A 54 -5.74 10.55 -1.88
CA MET A 54 -4.56 9.68 -2.02
C MET A 54 -3.33 10.31 -1.33
N ASN A 55 -3.13 11.61 -1.50
CA ASN A 55 -2.05 12.36 -0.83
C ASN A 55 -2.20 12.36 0.69
N ALA A 56 -3.42 12.51 1.21
CA ALA A 56 -3.68 12.44 2.63
C ALA A 56 -3.38 11.04 3.20
N ALA A 57 -3.78 9.98 2.49
CA ALA A 57 -3.48 8.61 2.87
C ALA A 57 -1.97 8.34 2.88
N ALA A 58 -1.24 8.76 1.83
CA ALA A 58 0.21 8.60 1.76
C ALA A 58 0.92 9.33 2.91
N LYS A 59 0.51 10.56 3.24
CA LYS A 59 1.05 11.30 4.39
C LYS A 59 0.81 10.59 5.72
N ALA A 60 -0.37 9.98 5.90
CA ALA A 60 -0.66 9.21 7.11
C ALA A 60 0.29 8.00 7.23
N VAL A 61 0.46 7.23 6.14
CA VAL A 61 1.38 6.08 6.10
C VAL A 61 2.83 6.50 6.40
N MET A 62 3.31 7.59 5.79
CA MET A 62 4.64 8.13 6.08
C MET A 62 4.80 8.61 7.53
N SER A 63 3.72 9.05 8.17
CA SER A 63 3.76 9.47 9.58
C SER A 63 3.75 8.27 10.54
N GLU A 64 3.12 7.17 10.16
CA GLU A 64 3.06 5.94 10.96
C GLU A 64 4.30 5.05 10.81
N LEU A 65 4.97 5.10 9.65
CA LEU A 65 6.14 4.28 9.33
C LEU A 65 7.40 5.18 9.18
N PRO A 66 8.17 5.39 10.26
CA PRO A 66 9.24 6.40 10.29
C PRO A 66 10.44 6.07 9.38
N ASP A 67 10.60 4.82 8.94
CA ASP A 67 11.68 4.40 8.05
C ASP A 67 11.44 4.83 6.59
N LEU A 68 10.24 5.30 6.24
CA LEU A 68 9.92 5.80 4.90
C LEU A 68 10.51 7.20 4.69
N VAL A 69 11.45 7.31 3.76
CA VAL A 69 12.19 8.56 3.49
C VAL A 69 11.58 9.43 2.39
N ILE A 70 10.81 8.84 1.47
CA ILE A 70 10.17 9.54 0.36
C ILE A 70 8.93 8.77 -0.11
N ALA A 71 7.95 9.49 -0.62
CA ALA A 71 6.82 8.92 -1.37
C ALA A 71 6.52 9.75 -2.61
N TYR A 72 6.14 9.09 -3.70
CA TYR A 72 5.74 9.68 -4.98
C TYR A 72 4.42 9.06 -5.45
N GLY A 73 3.43 9.91 -5.73
CA GLY A 73 2.11 9.48 -6.21
C GLY A 73 1.77 10.03 -7.58
N ILE A 74 1.11 9.22 -8.40
CA ILE A 74 0.55 9.62 -9.70
C ILE A 74 -0.69 8.79 -10.01
N SER A 75 -1.76 9.42 -10.50
CA SER A 75 -3.05 8.75 -10.74
C SER A 75 -3.56 8.02 -9.49
N ASP A 76 -3.60 6.69 -9.53
CA ASP A 76 -4.10 5.76 -8.52
C ASP A 76 -2.97 4.91 -7.92
N GLU A 77 -1.71 5.26 -8.20
CA GLU A 77 -0.53 4.62 -7.62
C GLU A 77 0.27 5.53 -6.68
N TYR A 78 0.95 4.90 -5.72
CA TYR A 78 1.92 5.50 -4.82
C TYR A 78 3.12 4.57 -4.63
N ARG A 79 4.32 5.13 -4.52
CA ARG A 79 5.59 4.41 -4.32
C ARG A 79 6.55 5.15 -3.41
#